data_AF-A0A245ZF36-F1
#
_entry.id   AF-A0A245ZF36-F1
#
_cell.length_a   1.000
_cell.length_b   1.000
_cell.length_c   1.000
_cell.angle_alpha   90.00
_cell.angle_beta   90.00
_cell.angle_gamma   90.00
#
_symmetry.space_group_name_H-M   'P 1'
#
loop_
_entity.id
_entity.type
_entity.pdbx_description
1 polymer ?
#
loop_
_entity_poly.entity_id
_entity_poly.type
_entity_poly.pdbx_seq_one_letter_code
_entity_poly.pdbx_strand_id
1 'polypeptide(L)'
;MGTSLKNAQLLLDSRLPAAMHGDGNACYDLGVAYSTGTDGADYDLVEAHKWFNLAAVAGNALAQAARAEIADDMSAREIAAAQRAARDILATNQRRAA
;
A
#
# COMPACT_ATOMS: atom_id res chain seq x y z
N MET A 1 11.91 21.63 19.45
CA MET A 1 10.70 20.79 19.66
C MET A 1 10.62 19.81 18.50
N GLY A 2 11.08 18.57 18.68
CA GLY A 2 11.40 17.64 17.58
C GLY A 2 10.84 16.23 17.81
N THR A 3 9.58 16.15 18.24
CA THR A 3 8.95 14.91 18.73
C THR A 3 7.70 14.49 17.96
N SER A 4 7.51 14.94 16.71
CA SER A 4 6.33 14.57 15.91
C SER A 4 6.56 13.56 14.79
N LEU A 5 7.81 13.27 14.40
CA LEU A 5 8.11 12.34 13.29
C LEU A 5 8.25 10.87 13.74
N LYS A 6 8.76 10.61 14.95
CA LYS A 6 9.06 9.24 15.43
C LYS A 6 7.83 8.40 15.77
N ASN A 7 6.70 9.03 16.10
CA ASN A 7 5.46 8.31 16.42
C ASN A 7 4.62 8.03 15.18
N ALA A 8 4.79 8.82 14.11
CA ALA A 8 4.03 8.69 12.88
C ALA A 8 4.54 7.49 12.06
N GLN A 9 5.87 7.30 11.92
CA GLN A 9 6.48 6.17 11.21
C GLN A 9 6.07 4.76 11.72
N LEU A 10 5.49 4.67 12.91
CA LEU A 10 5.22 3.41 13.62
C LEU A 10 4.25 2.49 12.88
N LEU A 11 3.23 3.06 12.22
CA LEU A 11 2.27 2.24 11.47
C LEU A 11 2.96 1.60 10.26
N LEU A 12 3.69 2.39 9.47
CA LEU A 12 4.47 1.90 8.33
C LEU A 12 5.46 0.81 8.74
N ASP A 13 6.26 1.07 9.78
CA ASP A 13 7.25 0.10 10.28
C ASP A 13 6.61 -1.20 10.77
N SER A 14 5.42 -1.12 11.39
CA SER A 14 4.72 -2.30 11.90
C SER A 14 3.97 -3.09 10.82
N ARG A 15 3.43 -2.43 9.80
CA ARG A 15 2.62 -3.06 8.74
C ARG A 15 3.46 -3.54 7.58
N LEU A 16 4.55 -2.85 7.26
CA LEU A 16 5.38 -3.16 6.09
C LEU A 16 5.88 -4.62 6.08
N PRO A 17 6.40 -5.21 7.17
CA PRO A 17 6.80 -6.61 7.16
C PRO A 17 5.65 -7.56 6.84
N ALA A 18 4.46 -7.34 7.41
CA ALA A 18 3.29 -8.19 7.18
C ALA A 18 2.75 -8.04 5.74
N ALA A 19 2.66 -6.81 5.25
CA ALA A 19 2.26 -6.52 3.87
C ALA A 19 3.23 -7.14 2.85
N MET A 20 4.54 -7.09 3.13
CA MET A 20 5.55 -7.78 2.33
C MET A 20 5.46 -9.31 2.38
N HIS A 21 4.74 -9.91 3.33
CA HIS A 21 4.45 -11.35 3.33
C HIS A 21 3.09 -11.69 2.72
N GLY A 22 2.38 -10.69 2.17
CA GLY A 22 1.09 -10.87 1.51
C GLY A 22 -0.11 -10.76 2.46
N ASP A 23 0.06 -10.22 3.67
CA ASP A 23 -1.06 -9.94 4.56
C ASP A 23 -1.95 -8.84 3.95
N GLY A 24 -3.18 -9.20 3.59
CA GLY A 24 -4.12 -8.31 2.91
C GLY A 24 -4.61 -7.15 3.76
N ASN A 25 -4.67 -7.32 5.08
CA ASN A 25 -5.10 -6.24 6.00
C ASN A 25 -3.97 -5.24 6.19
N ALA A 26 -2.74 -5.70 6.37
CA ALA A 26 -1.56 -4.84 6.43
C ALA A 26 -1.35 -4.06 5.12
N CYS A 27 -1.57 -4.70 3.97
CA CYS A 27 -1.57 -4.00 2.68
C CYS A 27 -2.68 -2.93 2.63
N TYR A 28 -3.88 -3.22 3.13
CA TYR A 28 -4.97 -2.24 3.15
C TYR A 28 -4.66 -1.05 4.07
N ASP A 29 -4.17 -1.30 5.28
CA ASP A 29 -3.76 -0.26 6.25
C ASP A 29 -2.69 0.67 5.64
N LEU A 30 -1.70 0.11 4.94
CA LEU A 30 -0.69 0.91 4.22
C LEU A 30 -1.32 1.74 3.10
N GLY A 31 -2.24 1.14 2.33
CA GLY A 31 -2.97 1.85 1.28
C GLY A 31 -3.71 3.08 1.82
N VAL A 32 -4.40 2.92 2.95
CA VAL A 32 -5.10 4.02 3.62
C VAL A 32 -4.12 5.09 4.08
N ALA A 33 -3.02 4.72 4.75
CA ALA A 33 -2.04 5.68 5.24
C ALA A 33 -1.48 6.57 4.13
N TYR A 34 -1.10 5.97 2.98
CA TYR A 34 -0.62 6.73 1.82
C TYR A 34 -1.72 7.53 1.12
N SER A 35 -2.98 7.07 1.11
CA SER A 35 -4.09 7.81 0.50
C SER A 35 -4.57 8.99 1.34
N THR A 36 -4.27 9.02 2.64
CA THR A 36 -4.66 10.11 3.54
C THR A 36 -3.48 10.97 3.98
N GLY A 37 -2.24 10.50 3.73
CA GLY A 37 -1.04 11.12 4.30
C GLY A 37 -1.02 11.05 5.84
N THR A 38 -1.60 10.01 6.43
CA THR A 38 -1.62 9.81 7.88
C THR A 38 -0.55 8.83 8.31
N ASP A 39 -0.33 8.75 9.63
CA ASP A 39 0.52 7.72 10.22
C ASP A 39 1.93 7.65 9.60
N GLY A 40 2.51 8.82 9.37
CA GLY A 40 3.89 9.00 8.90
C GLY A 40 4.10 8.73 7.43
N ALA A 41 3.04 8.44 6.68
CA ALA A 41 3.07 8.38 5.23
C ALA A 41 2.93 9.79 4.63
N ASP A 42 3.70 10.05 3.59
CA ASP A 42 3.40 11.16 2.69
C ASP A 42 2.15 10.80 1.88
N TYR A 43 1.34 11.80 1.55
CA TYR A 43 0.20 11.61 0.65
C TYR A 43 0.73 11.24 -0.75
N ASP A 44 0.53 9.98 -1.13
CA ASP A 44 1.03 9.40 -2.38
C ASP A 44 0.05 8.34 -2.91
N LEU A 45 -0.71 8.72 -3.94
CA LEU A 45 -1.70 7.82 -4.55
C LEU A 45 -1.06 6.65 -5.31
N VAL A 46 0.19 6.76 -5.78
CA VAL A 46 0.90 5.65 -6.44
C VAL A 46 1.22 4.57 -5.42
N GLU A 47 1.73 4.95 -4.25
CA GLU A 47 1.97 4.04 -3.14
C GLU A 47 0.65 3.45 -2.62
N ALA A 48 -0.38 4.28 -2.42
CA ALA A 48 -1.70 3.82 -1.97
C ALA A 48 -2.29 2.77 -2.91
N HIS A 49 -2.31 3.06 -4.22
CA HIS A 49 -2.86 2.16 -5.24
C HIS A 49 -2.08 0.85 -5.31
N LYS A 50 -0.76 0.89 -5.15
CA LYS A 50 0.08 -0.32 -5.09
C LYS A 50 -0.35 -1.22 -3.93
N TRP A 51 -0.50 -0.66 -2.73
CA TRP A 51 -0.86 -1.42 -1.54
C TRP A 51 -2.30 -1.92 -1.57
N PHE A 52 -3.26 -1.12 -2.04
CA PHE A 52 -4.62 -1.59 -2.26
C PHE A 52 -4.70 -2.69 -3.32
N ASN A 53 -3.88 -2.63 -4.37
CA ASN A 53 -3.83 -3.70 -5.36
C ASN A 53 -3.35 -5.03 -4.75
N LEU A 54 -2.33 -4.98 -3.89
CA LEU A 54 -1.85 -6.16 -3.17
C LEU A 54 -2.89 -6.72 -2.20
N ALA A 55 -3.55 -5.84 -1.44
CA ALA A 55 -4.64 -6.22 -0.53
C ALA A 55 -5.80 -6.88 -1.28
N ALA A 56 -6.19 -6.33 -2.44
CA ALA A 56 -7.24 -6.89 -3.29
C ALA A 56 -6.88 -8.29 -3.81
N VAL A 57 -5.61 -8.51 -4.21
CA VAL A 57 -5.12 -9.83 -4.62
C VAL A 57 -5.13 -10.83 -3.46
N ALA A 58 -4.87 -10.36 -2.24
CA ALA A 58 -4.97 -11.16 -1.02
C ALA A 58 -6.42 -11.39 -0.53
N GLY A 59 -7.43 -10.90 -1.26
CA GLY A 59 -8.86 -11.13 -0.95
C GLY A 59 -9.54 -10.04 -0.12
N ASN A 60 -8.88 -8.90 0.12
CA ASN A 60 -9.52 -7.77 0.81
C ASN A 60 -10.48 -7.04 -0.14
N ALA A 61 -11.79 -7.19 0.07
CA ALA A 61 -12.82 -6.59 -0.77
C ALA A 61 -12.87 -5.05 -0.65
N LEU A 62 -12.58 -4.49 0.53
CA LEU A 62 -12.53 -3.04 0.73
C LEU A 62 -11.41 -2.40 -0.10
N ALA A 63 -10.29 -3.11 -0.26
CA ALA A 63 -9.18 -2.66 -1.06
C ALA A 63 -9.50 -2.52 -2.55
N GLN A 64 -10.43 -3.33 -3.08
CA GLN A 64 -10.87 -3.18 -4.47
C GLN A 64 -11.61 -1.86 -4.70
N ALA A 65 -12.51 -1.52 -3.78
CA ALA A 65 -13.25 -0.26 -3.82
C ALA A 65 -12.32 0.94 -3.63
N ALA A 66 -11.47 0.92 -2.59
CA ALA A 66 -10.52 2.00 -2.31
C ALA A 66 -9.52 2.21 -3.45
N ARG A 67 -9.04 1.13 -4.08
CA ARG A 67 -8.18 1.21 -5.28
C ARG A 67 -8.89 1.90 -6.45
N ALA A 68 -10.16 1.58 -6.68
CA ALA A 68 -10.93 2.17 -7.77
C ALA A 68 -11.20 3.66 -7.51
N GLU A 69 -11.56 4.01 -6.28
CA GLU A 69 -11.80 5.39 -5.84
C GLU A 69 -10.58 6.29 -6.11
N ILE A 70 -9.40 5.89 -5.63
CA ILE A 70 -8.21 6.74 -5.83
C ILE A 70 -7.70 6.72 -7.27
N ALA A 71 -8.05 5.71 -8.07
CA ALA A 71 -7.61 5.63 -9.47
C ALA A 71 -8.27 6.71 -10.33
N ASP A 72 -9.42 7.24 -9.93
CA ASP A 72 -10.11 8.33 -10.63
C ASP A 72 -9.30 9.65 -10.56
N ASP A 73 -8.47 9.83 -9.53
CA ASP A 73 -7.58 10.99 -9.35
C ASP A 73 -6.17 10.78 -9.91
N MET A 74 -5.88 9.60 -10.47
CA MET A 74 -4.55 9.22 -10.96
C MET A 74 -4.46 9.25 -12.49
N SER A 75 -3.29 9.61 -13.01
CA SER A 75 -2.98 9.42 -14.43
C SER A 75 -2.74 7.94 -14.76
N ALA A 76 -2.95 7.57 -16.03
CA ALA A 76 -2.62 6.23 -16.51
C ALA A 76 -1.15 5.84 -16.26
N ARG A 77 -0.23 6.81 -16.27
CA ARG A 77 1.19 6.58 -15.99
C ARG A 77 1.43 6.21 -14.54
N GLU A 78 0.76 6.90 -13.61
CA GLU A 78 0.81 6.63 -12.18
C GLU A 78 0.20 5.26 -11.84
N ILE A 79 -0.95 4.94 -12.43
CA ILE A 79 -1.58 3.62 -12.29
C ILE A 79 -0.63 2.51 -12.79
N ALA A 80 -0.02 2.70 -13.96
CA ALA A 80 0.93 1.74 -14.51
C ALA A 80 2.17 1.55 -13.60
N ALA A 81 2.67 2.62 -13.00
CA ALA A 81 3.77 2.55 -12.04
C ALA A 81 3.38 1.76 -10.78
N ALA A 82 2.21 2.06 -10.20
CA ALA A 82 1.68 1.37 -9.03
C ALA A 82 1.45 -0.13 -9.29
N GLN A 83 0.85 -0.47 -10.43
CA GLN A 83 0.61 -1.87 -10.82
C GLN A 83 1.91 -2.64 -11.05
N ARG A 84 2.91 -2.00 -11.68
CA ARG A 84 4.22 -2.61 -11.88
C ARG A 84 4.89 -2.93 -10.54
N ALA A 85 4.91 -1.97 -9.62
CA ALA A 85 5.48 -2.15 -8.29
C ALA A 85 4.76 -3.27 -7.50
N ALA A 86 3.43 -3.33 -7.55
CA ALA A 86 2.66 -4.40 -6.92
C ALA A 86 3.01 -5.77 -7.51
N ARG A 87 3.17 -5.86 -8.84
CA ARG A 87 3.56 -7.12 -9.50
C ARG A 87 4.94 -7.60 -9.05
N ASP A 88 5.89 -6.68 -8.90
CA ASP A 88 7.25 -7.02 -8.46
C ASP A 88 7.27 -7.55 -7.01
N ILE A 89 6.41 -7.00 -6.14
CA ILE A 89 6.22 -7.51 -4.77
C ILE A 89 5.59 -8.92 -4.79
N LEU A 90 4.52 -9.13 -5.55
CA LEU A 90 3.89 -10.46 -5.68
C LEU A 90 4.88 -11.53 -6.17
N ALA A 91 5.68 -11.19 -7.19
CA ALA A 91 6.71 -12.08 -7.71
C ALA A 91 7.79 -12.40 -6.65
N THR A 92 8.12 -11.42 -5.80
CA THR A 92 9.07 -11.62 -4.70
C THR A 92 8.49 -12.55 -3.63
N ASN A 93 7.21 -12.39 -3.29
CA ASN A 93 6.53 -13.23 -2.29
C ASN A 93 6.42 -14.68 -2.74
N GLN A 94 6.12 -14.90 -4.03
CA GLN A 94 6.07 -16.23 -4.62
C GLN A 94 7.42 -16.94 -4.59
N ARG A 95 8.53 -16.23 -4.80
CA ARG A 95 9.88 -16.82 -4.72
C ARG A 95 10.29 -17.16 -3.28
N ARG A 96 9.73 -16.48 -2.27
CA ARG A 96 10.00 -16.75 -0.86
C ARG A 96 9.22 -17.95 -0.31
N ALA A 97 8.13 -18.33 -0.98
CA ALA A 97 7.28 -19.44 -0.59
C ALA A 97 7.68 -20.80 -1.22
N ALA A 98 8.76 -20.82 -2.02
CA ALA A 98 9.30 -22.00 -2.70
C ALA A 98 10.63 -22.42 -2.08
#